data_AF-A0A699ZHK4-F1
#
_entry.id   AF-A0A699ZHK4-F1
#
_cell.length_a   1.000
_cell.length_b   1.000
_cell.length_c   1.000
_cell.angle_alpha   90.00
_cell.angle_beta   90.00
_cell.angle_gamma   90.00
#
_symmetry.space_group_name_H-M   'P 1'
#
loop_
_entity.id
_entity.type
_entity.pdbx_description
1 polymer ?
#
loop_
_entity_poly.entity_id
_entity_poly.type
_entity_poly.pdbx_seq_one_letter_code
_entity_poly.pdbx_strand_id
1 'polypeptide(L)'
;MSSCVLRADTKYVVYNKGAAEWVLRKCTSQMGAQGQVLPLDEAQRQDLADNVVVKMASVGLRCIALTKAELPLEDAGRSPDFFEDAANVNQNLTLLAIVGIKDP
;
A
#
# COMPACT_ATOMS: atom_id res chain seq x y z
N MET A 1 4.09 7.14 -6.91
CA MET A 1 3.78 6.75 -5.51
C MET A 1 4.63 7.61 -4.58
N SER A 2 4.23 7.81 -3.34
CA SER A 2 4.96 8.57 -2.32
C SER A 2 4.87 7.81 -1.00
N SER A 3 5.98 7.75 -0.28
CA SER A 3 6.10 6.96 0.94
C SER A 3 6.72 7.77 2.06
N CYS A 4 6.38 7.40 3.29
CA CYS A 4 6.98 7.93 4.50
C CYS A 4 7.31 6.75 5.41
N VAL A 5 8.51 6.78 6.00
CA VAL A 5 8.95 5.79 6.99
C VAL A 5 8.94 6.45 8.35
N LEU A 6 8.17 5.89 9.28
CA LEU A 6 8.13 6.31 10.66
C LEU A 6 8.85 5.27 11.51
N ARG A 7 9.71 5.72 12.42
CA ARG A 7 10.30 4.85 13.43
C ARG A 7 9.40 4.85 14.67
N ALA A 8 8.80 3.71 14.97
CA ALA A 8 8.11 3.44 16.23
C ALA A 8 9.06 2.72 17.21
N ASP A 9 8.60 2.47 18.44
CA ASP A 9 9.43 1.91 19.52
C ASP A 9 10.04 0.55 19.16
N THR A 10 9.32 -0.28 18.41
CA THR A 10 9.71 -1.68 18.12
C THR A 10 9.86 -2.00 16.64
N LYS A 11 9.52 -1.06 15.74
CA LYS A 11 9.50 -1.29 14.29
C LYS A 11 9.55 0.01 13.50
N TYR A 12 9.88 -0.11 12.22
CA TYR A 12 9.56 0.91 11.24
C TYR A 12 8.15 0.65 10.67
N VAL A 13 7.37 1.70 10.53
CA VAL A 13 6.09 1.68 9.82
C VAL A 13 6.27 2.48 8.54
N VAL A 14 6.13 1.81 7.41
CA VAL A 14 6.13 2.44 6.09
C VAL A 14 4.68 2.73 5.73
N TYR A 15 4.35 3.99 5.47
CA TYR A 15 3.10 4.37 4.83
C TYR A 15 3.36 4.73 3.38
N ASN A 16 2.50 4.26 2.47
CA ASN A 16 2.59 4.60 1.06
C ASN A 16 1.22 4.99 0.49
N LYS A 17 1.24 5.98 -0.39
CA LYS A 17 0.08 6.37 -1.22
C LYS A 17 0.45 6.53 -2.69
N GLY A 18 -0.51 6.27 -3.57
CA GLY A 18 -0.35 6.52 -4.99
C GLY A 18 -1.55 6.10 -5.82
N ALA A 19 -1.41 6.17 -7.13
CA ALA A 19 -2.44 5.70 -8.07
C ALA A 19 -2.83 4.26 -7.72
N ALA A 20 -4.12 4.03 -7.49
CA ALA A 20 -4.61 2.78 -6.90
C ALA A 20 -4.19 1.55 -7.72
N GLU A 21 -4.28 1.62 -9.05
CA GLU A 21 -3.90 0.53 -9.97
C GLU A 21 -2.44 0.11 -9.84
N TRP A 22 -1.53 1.06 -9.60
CA TRP A 22 -0.09 0.78 -9.49
C TRP A 22 0.28 0.26 -8.10
N VAL A 23 -0.32 0.83 -7.07
CA VAL A 23 -0.06 0.45 -5.67
C VAL A 23 -0.62 -0.94 -5.38
N LEU A 24 -1.79 -1.29 -5.91
CA LEU A 24 -2.40 -2.61 -5.74
C LEU A 24 -1.45 -3.74 -6.16
N ARG A 25 -0.69 -3.56 -7.24
CA ARG A 25 0.31 -4.54 -7.72
C ARG A 25 1.45 -4.79 -6.72
N LYS A 26 1.64 -3.90 -5.75
CA LYS A 26 2.65 -4.02 -4.68
C LYS A 26 2.06 -4.58 -3.38
N CYS A 27 0.75 -4.79 -3.32
CA CYS A 27 0.06 -5.27 -2.13
C CYS A 27 0.01 -6.81 -2.08
N THR A 28 0.43 -7.39 -0.97
CA THR A 28 0.36 -8.83 -0.70
C THR A 28 -0.69 -9.16 0.37
N SER A 29 -1.20 -8.15 1.04
CA SER A 29 -2.21 -8.26 2.10
C SER A 29 -3.15 -7.06 2.09
N GLN A 30 -4.24 -7.16 2.84
CA GLN A 30 -5.20 -6.09 3.07
C GLN A 30 -5.67 -6.06 4.52
N MET A 31 -6.10 -4.90 4.98
CA MET A 31 -6.73 -4.73 6.27
C MET A 31 -8.18 -5.18 6.20
N GLY A 32 -8.55 -6.17 7.02
CA GLY A 32 -9.93 -6.59 7.22
C GLY A 32 -10.71 -5.61 8.10
N ALA A 33 -12.04 -5.75 8.10
CA ALA A 33 -12.96 -4.85 8.81
C ALA A 33 -12.75 -4.79 10.33
N GLN A 34 -12.10 -5.80 10.92
CA GLN A 34 -11.83 -5.87 12.36
C GLN A 34 -10.36 -5.54 12.69
N GLY A 35 -9.62 -4.96 11.75
CA GLY A 35 -8.22 -4.59 11.93
C GLY A 35 -7.24 -5.76 11.79
N GLN A 36 -7.69 -6.92 11.32
CA GLN A 36 -6.82 -8.06 11.03
C GLN A 36 -6.15 -7.91 9.66
N VAL A 37 -4.92 -8.40 9.51
CA VAL A 37 -4.24 -8.45 8.21
C VAL A 37 -4.63 -9.75 7.52
N LEU A 38 -5.24 -9.64 6.34
CA LEU A 38 -5.66 -10.77 5.50
C LEU A 38 -4.76 -10.88 4.27
N PRO A 39 -4.47 -12.09 3.76
CA PRO A 39 -3.83 -12.25 2.47
C PRO A 39 -4.61 -11.53 1.37
N LEU A 40 -3.89 -10.98 0.40
CA LEU A 40 -4.45 -10.40 -0.82
C LEU A 40 -3.80 -11.09 -2.01
N ASP A 41 -4.50 -12.05 -2.59
CA ASP A 41 -4.02 -12.78 -3.76
C ASP A 41 -4.22 -12.00 -5.06
N GLU A 42 -3.74 -12.55 -6.19
CA GLU A 42 -3.84 -11.89 -7.49
C GLU A 42 -5.28 -11.73 -7.96
N ALA A 43 -6.15 -12.71 -7.70
CA ALA A 43 -7.55 -12.64 -8.11
C ALA A 43 -8.29 -11.53 -7.35
N GLN A 44 -8.02 -11.41 -6.05
CA GLN A 44 -8.56 -10.33 -5.22
C GLN A 44 -8.01 -8.97 -5.60
N ARG A 45 -6.71 -8.86 -5.94
CA ARG A 45 -6.14 -7.61 -6.48
C ARG A 45 -6.83 -7.19 -7.77
N GLN A 46 -7.06 -8.15 -8.67
CA GLN A 46 -7.71 -7.89 -9.96
C GLN A 46 -9.17 -7.49 -9.75
N ASP A 47 -9.89 -8.14 -8.84
CA ASP A 47 -11.25 -7.76 -8.47
C ASP A 47 -11.31 -6.33 -7.94
N LEU A 48 -10.39 -5.93 -7.04
CA LEU A 48 -10.31 -4.55 -6.56
C LEU A 48 -10.02 -3.55 -7.69
N ALA A 49 -9.13 -3.90 -8.63
CA ALA A 49 -8.85 -3.04 -9.78
C ALA A 49 -10.10 -2.85 -10.66
N ASP A 50 -10.75 -3.93 -11.07
CA ASP A 50 -11.84 -3.89 -12.05
C ASP A 50 -13.18 -3.45 -11.42
N ASN A 51 -13.47 -3.91 -10.21
CA ASN A 51 -14.77 -3.70 -9.58
C ASN A 51 -14.82 -2.52 -8.62
N VAL A 52 -13.68 -1.99 -8.17
CA VAL A 52 -13.62 -0.81 -7.30
C VAL A 52 -12.95 0.35 -8.03
N VAL A 53 -11.70 0.21 -8.43
CA VAL A 53 -10.92 1.32 -9.02
C VAL A 53 -11.52 1.80 -10.34
N VAL A 54 -11.80 0.89 -11.28
CA VAL A 54 -12.39 1.25 -12.58
C VAL A 54 -13.78 1.87 -12.43
N LYS A 55 -14.62 1.37 -11.50
CA LYS A 55 -15.94 1.95 -11.25
C LYS A 55 -15.87 3.35 -10.64
N MET A 56 -14.90 3.61 -9.77
CA MET A 56 -14.69 4.95 -9.22
C MET A 56 -14.13 5.90 -10.29
N ALA A 57 -13.20 5.43 -11.11
CA ALA A 57 -12.64 6.20 -12.21
C ALA A 57 -13.68 6.53 -13.29
N SER A 58 -14.62 5.63 -13.59
CA SER A 58 -15.64 5.84 -14.63
C SER A 58 -16.63 6.97 -14.30
N VAL A 59 -16.77 7.34 -13.03
CA VAL A 59 -17.54 8.50 -12.57
C VAL A 59 -16.65 9.73 -12.29
N GLY A 60 -15.43 9.72 -12.80
CA GLY A 60 -14.51 10.86 -12.77
C GLY A 60 -13.76 11.07 -11.46
N LEU A 61 -13.63 10.04 -10.61
CA LEU A 61 -12.87 10.14 -9.37
C LEU A 61 -11.41 9.77 -9.58
N ARG A 62 -10.50 10.58 -9.02
CA ARG A 62 -9.09 10.23 -8.89
C ARG A 62 -8.93 9.18 -7.79
N CYS A 63 -8.51 7.98 -8.18
CA CYS A 63 -8.37 6.84 -7.27
C CYS A 63 -6.97 6.74 -6.67
N ILE A 64 -6.88 6.79 -5.35
CA ILE A 64 -5.63 6.68 -4.58
C ILE A 64 -5.74 5.49 -3.63
N ALA A 65 -4.75 4.60 -3.64
CA ALA A 65 -4.61 3.57 -2.62
C ALA A 65 -3.75 4.09 -1.47
N LEU A 66 -4.14 3.73 -0.25
CA LEU A 66 -3.42 3.96 0.99
C LEU A 66 -2.96 2.61 1.53
N THR A 67 -1.71 2.51 1.93
CA THR A 67 -1.10 1.26 2.36
C THR A 67 -0.19 1.45 3.55
N LYS A 68 0.11 0.34 4.23
CA LYS A 68 1.19 0.27 5.20
C LYS A 68 2.06 -0.97 5.00
N ALA A 69 3.28 -0.94 5.50
CA ALA A 69 4.10 -2.11 5.77
C ALA A 69 4.85 -1.92 7.08
N GLU A 70 5.29 -3.03 7.67
CA GLU A 70 6.04 -3.02 8.92
C GLU A 70 7.39 -3.71 8.67
N LEU A 71 8.47 -3.06 9.10
CA LEU A 71 9.83 -3.57 8.98
C LEU A 71 10.46 -3.64 10.38
N PRO A 72 11.26 -4.66 10.69
CA PRO A 72 11.94 -4.74 11.98
C PRO A 72 12.96 -3.61 12.13
N LEU A 73 13.21 -3.16 13.36
CA LEU A 73 14.25 -2.15 13.65
C LEU A 73 15.63 -2.66 13.26
N GLU A 74 15.90 -3.93 13.57
CA GLU A 74 17.15 -4.61 13.27
C GLU A 74 16.91 -5.69 12.21
N ASP A 75 17.76 -5.66 11.18
CA ASP A 75 17.70 -6.58 10.06
C ASP A 75 19.11 -6.74 9.50
N ALA A 76 19.74 -7.89 9.77
CA ALA A 76 21.11 -8.17 9.37
C ALA A 76 21.30 -8.18 7.85
N GLY A 77 20.23 -8.36 7.07
CA GLY A 77 20.25 -8.32 5.61
C GLY A 77 20.05 -6.93 5.01
N ARG A 78 19.73 -5.92 5.84
CA ARG A 78 19.43 -4.57 5.37
C ARG A 78 20.71 -3.77 5.10
N SER A 79 20.85 -3.25 3.89
CA SER A 79 21.96 -2.37 3.53
C SER A 79 21.85 -0.98 4.22
N PRO A 80 22.96 -0.27 4.42
CA PRO A 80 22.94 1.07 5.03
C PRO A 80 22.07 2.10 4.27
N ASP A 81 21.99 1.96 2.95
CA ASP A 81 21.25 2.80 2.01
C ASP A 81 19.83 2.29 1.72
N PHE A 82 19.36 1.26 2.43
CA PHE A 82 18.07 0.60 2.16
C PHE A 82 16.89 1.58 2.06
N PHE A 83 16.87 2.60 2.93
CA PHE A 83 15.80 3.61 2.98
C PHE A 83 15.95 4.73 1.95
N GLU A 84 17.09 4.82 1.25
CA GLU A 84 17.32 5.80 0.18
C GLU A 84 16.65 5.35 -1.13
N ASP A 85 16.52 4.04 -1.35
CA ASP A 85 15.76 3.50 -2.47
C ASP A 85 14.30 3.23 -2.09
N ALA A 86 13.40 4.01 -2.68
CA ALA A 86 11.97 3.86 -2.49
C ALA A 86 11.44 2.48 -2.93
N ALA A 87 12.11 1.75 -3.84
CA ALA A 87 11.69 0.43 -4.26
C ALA A 87 11.75 -0.59 -3.12
N ASN A 88 12.74 -0.46 -2.22
CA ASN A 88 12.95 -1.35 -1.09
C ASN A 88 11.79 -1.33 -0.08
N VAL A 89 11.19 -0.16 0.12
CA VAL A 89 10.08 0.05 1.06
C VAL A 89 8.70 -0.05 0.40
N ASN A 90 8.63 -0.02 -0.93
CA ASN A 90 7.38 -0.05 -1.71
C ASN A 90 7.04 -1.43 -2.27
N GLN A 91 7.21 -2.45 -1.44
CA GLN A 91 6.92 -3.85 -1.76
C GLN A 91 6.26 -4.53 -0.56
N ASN A 92 5.56 -5.63 -0.82
CA ASN A 92 4.88 -6.43 0.21
C ASN A 92 3.93 -5.61 1.10
N LEU A 93 3.19 -4.69 0.47
CA LEU A 93 2.35 -3.73 1.17
C LEU A 93 1.03 -4.37 1.66
N THR A 94 0.49 -3.84 2.75
CA THR A 94 -0.87 -4.09 3.22
C THR A 94 -1.77 -2.95 2.75
N LEU A 95 -2.75 -3.26 1.91
CA LEU A 95 -3.78 -2.30 1.51
C LEU A 95 -4.63 -1.90 2.71
N LEU A 96 -4.75 -0.60 2.97
CA LEU A 96 -5.62 -0.05 4.02
C LEU A 96 -6.95 0.41 3.46
N ALA A 97 -6.90 1.18 2.36
CA ALA A 97 -8.08 1.73 1.72
C ALA A 97 -7.80 2.14 0.27
N ILE A 98 -8.86 2.21 -0.52
CA ILE A 98 -8.89 2.89 -1.82
C ILE A 98 -9.84 4.08 -1.66
N VAL A 99 -9.37 5.28 -1.97
CA VAL A 99 -10.16 6.51 -1.89
C VAL A 99 -10.34 7.11 -3.27
N GLY A 100 -11.56 7.60 -3.53
CA GLY A 100 -11.92 8.29 -4.76
C GLY A 100 -12.10 9.75 -4.45
N ILE A 101 -11.27 10.59 -5.06
CA ILE A 101 -11.27 12.02 -4.82
C ILE A 101 -11.87 12.68 -6.06
N LYS A 102 -12.95 13.43 -5.87
CA LYS A 102 -13.43 14.33 -6.90
C LYS A 102 -12.48 15.53 -6.91
N ASP A 103 -11.69 15.67 -7.97
CA ASP A 103 -10.89 16.88 -8.15
C ASP A 103 -11.87 18.08 -8.18
N PRO A 104 -11.66 19.13 -7.37
CA PRO A 104 -12.56 20.28 -7.26
C PRO A 104 -12.65 21.10 -8.56
#